data_AF-A0A382NZW3-F1
#
_entry.id   AF-A0A382NZW3-F1
#
_cell.length_a   1.000
_cell.length_b   1.000
_cell.length_c   1.000
_cell.angle_alpha   90.00
_cell.angle_beta   90.00
_cell.angle_gamma   90.00
#
_symmetry.space_group_name_H-M   'P 1'
#
loop_
_entity.id
_entity.type
_entity.pdbx_description
1 polymer ?
#
loop_
_entity_poly.entity_id
_entity_poly.type
_entity_poly.pdbx_seq_one_letter_code
_entity_poly.pdbx_strand_id
1 'polypeptide(L)'
;MSSKTNLMGLTKIELKELFSNLGEKEYRSTQVVKWIHQRGLSDISKMTDLSKELREKLTKSCEIKVPEIIYQRDSKDGTRKWVISVGDGDLIEMVLIPEGKRATL
;
A
#
# COMPACT_ATOMS: atom_id res chain seq x y z
N MET A 1 20.72 6.42 7.93
CA MET A 1 19.90 6.01 6.76
C MET A 1 18.60 6.77 6.85
N SER A 2 18.27 7.60 5.86
CA SER A 2 17.00 8.35 5.89
C SER A 2 15.86 7.34 5.68
N SER A 3 15.09 7.08 6.74
CA SER A 3 13.93 6.20 6.68
C SER A 3 12.88 6.88 5.80
N LYS A 4 12.51 6.25 4.68
CA LYS A 4 11.42 6.74 3.84
C LYS A 4 10.10 6.56 4.58
N THR A 5 9.19 7.50 4.43
CA THR A 5 7.84 7.37 4.99
C THR A 5 7.05 6.34 4.18
N ASN A 6 6.63 5.24 4.81
CA ASN A 6 5.75 4.27 4.16
C ASN A 6 4.32 4.81 4.11
N LEU A 7 3.84 5.14 2.91
CA LEU A 7 2.51 5.72 2.69
C LEU A 7 1.37 4.76 3.06
N MET A 8 1.61 3.45 3.10
CA MET A 8 0.60 2.46 3.53
C MET A 8 0.31 2.52 5.03
N GLY A 9 1.26 3.01 5.83
CA GLY A 9 1.13 3.11 7.28
C GLY A 9 0.40 4.37 7.74
N LEU A 10 0.09 5.28 6.83
CA LEU A 10 -0.51 6.57 7.14
C LEU A 10 -2.04 6.50 7.06
N THR A 11 -2.68 7.09 8.06
CA THR A 11 -4.11 7.39 8.03
C THR A 11 -4.43 8.45 6.96
N LYS A 12 -5.72 8.59 6.65
CA LYS A 12 -6.20 9.64 5.74
C LYS A 12 -5.82 11.06 6.20
N ILE A 13 -5.75 11.29 7.51
CA ILE A 13 -5.40 12.60 8.08
C ILE A 13 -3.91 12.85 7.89
N GLU A 14 -3.06 11.90 8.26
CA GLU A 14 -1.60 12.00 8.10
C GLU A 14 -1.20 12.14 6.63
N LEU A 15 -1.88 11.46 5.70
CA LEU A 15 -1.66 11.66 4.27
C LEU A 15 -2.01 13.08 3.82
N LYS A 16 -3.09 13.67 4.32
CA LYS A 16 -3.43 15.06 3.98
C LYS A 16 -2.36 16.01 4.50
N GLU A 17 -1.93 15.84 5.73
CA GLU A 17 -0.87 16.65 6.36
C GLU A 17 0.46 16.52 5.61
N LEU A 18 0.85 15.31 5.24
CA LEU A 18 2.06 15.06 4.44
C LEU A 18 2.01 15.80 3.11
N PHE A 19 0.88 15.76 2.39
CA PHE A 19 0.74 16.47 1.13
C PHE A 19 0.69 18.00 1.30
N SER A 20 0.04 18.48 2.37
CA SER A 20 0.04 19.90 2.73
C SER A 20 1.47 20.42 2.98
N ASN A 21 2.27 19.66 3.74
CA ASN A 21 3.66 19.98 4.03
C ASN A 21 4.57 19.96 2.78
N LEU A 22 4.17 19.21 1.73
CA LEU A 22 4.84 19.21 0.43
C LEU A 22 4.39 20.37 -0.48
N GLY A 23 3.47 21.22 -0.03
CA GLY A 23 2.88 22.32 -0.81
C GLY A 23 1.85 21.86 -1.84
N GLU A 24 1.33 20.64 -1.70
CA GLU A 24 0.37 20.05 -2.63
C GLU A 24 -1.08 20.21 -2.15
N LYS A 25 -2.00 20.23 -3.11
CA LYS A 25 -3.45 20.32 -2.82
C LYS A 25 -3.95 19.01 -2.19
N GLU A 26 -4.90 19.10 -1.27
CA GLU A 26 -5.43 17.93 -0.53
C GLU A 26 -5.88 16.77 -1.43
N TYR A 27 -6.47 17.04 -2.60
CA TYR A 27 -6.95 15.99 -3.49
C TYR A 27 -5.83 15.08 -4.01
N ARG A 28 -4.56 15.53 -4.00
CA ARG A 28 -3.40 14.73 -4.39
C ARG A 28 -3.21 13.53 -3.46
N SER A 29 -3.44 13.71 -2.16
CA SER A 29 -3.44 12.60 -1.19
C SER A 29 -4.49 11.54 -1.57
N THR A 30 -5.66 11.99 -2.04
CA THR A 30 -6.75 11.09 -2.44
C THR A 30 -6.41 10.31 -3.71
N GLN A 31 -5.70 10.93 -4.67
CA GLN A 31 -5.21 10.21 -5.85
C GLN A 31 -4.28 9.07 -5.45
N VAL A 32 -3.31 9.34 -4.58
CA VAL A 32 -2.37 8.31 -4.09
C VAL A 32 -3.09 7.17 -3.38
N VAL A 33 -4.06 7.47 -2.50
CA VAL A 33 -4.88 6.44 -1.85
C VAL A 33 -5.59 5.55 -2.88
N LYS A 34 -6.14 6.12 -3.96
CA LYS A 34 -6.78 5.35 -5.02
C LYS A 34 -5.78 4.44 -5.75
N TRP A 35 -4.57 4.92 -6.04
CA TRP A 35 -3.53 4.10 -6.65
C TRP A 35 -3.12 2.91 -5.78
N ILE A 36 -2.96 3.13 -4.47
CA ILE A 36 -2.56 2.08 -3.52
C ILE A 36 -3.71 1.08 -3.33
N HIS A 37 -4.88 1.54 -2.90
CA HIS A 37 -5.94 0.63 -2.42
C HIS A 37 -6.95 0.19 -3.47
N GLN A 38 -7.24 1.01 -4.49
CA GLN A 38 -8.20 0.65 -5.53
C GLN A 38 -7.52 0.00 -6.74
N ARG A 39 -6.30 0.43 -7.07
CA ARG A 39 -5.55 -0.12 -8.22
C ARG A 39 -4.49 -1.14 -7.81
N GLY A 40 -4.17 -1.27 -6.52
CA GLY A 40 -3.21 -2.26 -6.04
C GLY A 40 -1.77 -2.00 -6.49
N LEU A 41 -1.39 -0.75 -6.71
CA LEU A 41 -0.05 -0.39 -7.20
C LEU A 41 0.81 0.24 -6.10
N SER A 42 1.99 -0.34 -5.90
CA SER A 42 3.02 0.11 -4.96
C SER A 42 4.14 0.93 -5.60
N ASP A 43 4.08 1.14 -6.92
CA ASP A 43 5.09 1.91 -7.64
C ASP A 43 4.60 3.35 -7.92
N ILE A 44 5.17 4.30 -7.18
CA ILE A 44 4.89 5.74 -7.30
C ILE A 44 5.14 6.24 -8.74
N SER A 45 6.11 5.67 -9.45
CA SER A 45 6.46 6.10 -10.80
C SER A 45 5.32 5.86 -11.79
N LYS A 46 4.46 4.86 -11.53
CA LYS A 46 3.30 4.50 -12.35
C LYS A 46 2.09 5.40 -12.16
N MET A 47 2.13 6.32 -11.20
CA MET A 47 1.00 7.22 -10.92
C MET A 47 0.92 8.36 -11.96
N THR A 48 0.37 8.07 -13.13
CA THR A 48 0.41 8.94 -14.31
C THR A 48 -0.37 10.26 -14.18
N ASP A 49 -1.29 10.36 -13.22
CA ASP A 49 -2.07 11.56 -12.92
C ASP A 49 -1.40 12.50 -11.91
N LEU A 50 -0.21 12.13 -11.41
CA LEU A 50 0.68 12.99 -10.65
C LEU A 50 1.70 13.67 -11.59
N SER A 51 2.04 14.92 -11.29
CA SER A 51 3.09 15.62 -12.01
C SER A 51 4.43 14.87 -11.88
N LYS A 52 5.33 15.06 -12.85
CA LYS A 52 6.67 14.48 -12.79
C LYS A 52 7.41 14.91 -11.52
N GLU A 53 7.33 16.20 -11.19
CA GLU A 53 7.94 16.78 -9.99
C GLU A 53 7.41 16.12 -8.69
N LEU A 54 6.09 15.93 -8.59
CA LEU A 54 5.49 15.31 -7.41
C LEU A 54 5.91 13.85 -7.26
N ARG A 55 5.94 13.09 -8.36
CA ARG A 55 6.45 11.70 -8.34
C ARG A 55 7.89 11.66 -7.85
N GLU A 56 8.75 12.54 -8.35
CA GLU A 56 10.15 12.62 -7.93
C GLU A 56 10.30 12.98 -6.43
N LYS A 57 9.52 13.94 -5.93
CA LYS A 57 9.49 14.30 -4.50
C LYS A 57 9.09 13.09 -3.65
N LEU A 58 7.99 12.44 -4.00
CA LEU A 58 7.48 11.28 -3.27
C LEU A 58 8.47 10.10 -3.33
N THR A 59 9.08 9.79 -4.48
CA THR A 59 10.05 8.69 -4.58
C THR A 59 11.31 8.93 -3.73
N LYS A 60 11.68 10.19 -3.48
CA LYS A 60 12.82 10.55 -2.61
C LYS A 60 12.51 10.36 -1.14
N SER A 61 11.35 10.82 -0.66
CA SER A 61 11.02 10.85 0.78
C SER A 61 10.09 9.73 1.24
N CYS A 62 9.37 9.08 0.33
CA CYS A 62 8.30 8.14 0.62
C CYS A 62 8.49 6.81 -0.12
N GLU A 63 7.82 5.78 0.39
CA GLU A 63 7.71 4.46 -0.24
C GLU A 63 6.32 3.86 -0.04
N ILE A 64 6.01 2.80 -0.77
CA ILE A 64 4.80 1.99 -0.58
C ILE A 64 5.29 0.56 -0.39
N LYS A 65 5.61 0.20 0.85
CA LYS A 65 6.16 -1.11 1.18
C LYS A 65 5.03 -2.00 1.70
N VAL A 66 4.68 -3.01 0.91
CA VAL A 66 3.78 -4.09 1.31
C VAL A 66 4.55 -5.12 2.14
N PRO A 67 3.90 -5.80 3.11
CA PRO A 67 4.49 -6.93 3.81
C PRO A 67 4.91 -8.06 2.85
N GLU A 68 5.94 -8.81 3.24
CA GLU A 68 6.45 -9.92 2.43
C GLU A 68 5.61 -11.18 2.67
N ILE A 69 5.22 -11.87 1.60
CA ILE A 69 4.58 -13.19 1.68
C ILE A 69 5.69 -14.24 1.73
N ILE A 70 5.84 -14.88 2.89
CA ILE A 70 6.84 -15.94 3.12
C ILE A 70 6.33 -17.28 2.59
N TYR A 71 5.03 -17.51 2.65
CA TYR A 71 4.40 -18.74 2.19
C TYR A 71 2.97 -18.47 1.71
N GLN A 72 2.57 -19.13 0.63
CA GLN A 72 1.21 -19.15 0.14
C GLN A 72 0.75 -20.59 -0.08
N ARG A 73 -0.48 -20.89 0.30
CA ARG A 73 -1.15 -22.15 -0.01
C ARG A 73 -2.54 -21.90 -0.57
N ASP A 74 -2.78 -22.48 -1.73
CA ASP A 74 -4.07 -22.46 -2.43
C ASP A 74 -4.78 -23.80 -2.25
N SER A 75 -6.04 -23.75 -1.82
CA SER A 75 -6.92 -24.90 -1.67
C SER A 75 -7.79 -25.10 -2.91
N LYS A 76 -8.32 -26.32 -3.09
CA LYS A 76 -9.22 -26.67 -4.20
C LYS A 76 -10.57 -25.95 -4.13
N ASP A 77 -11.01 -25.57 -2.94
CA ASP A 77 -12.25 -24.82 -2.70
C ASP A 77 -12.09 -23.30 -2.93
N GLY A 78 -10.91 -22.85 -3.34
CA GLY A 78 -10.59 -21.44 -3.56
C GLY A 78 -10.08 -20.71 -2.31
N THR A 79 -10.07 -21.34 -1.14
CA THR A 79 -9.45 -20.79 0.06
C THR A 79 -7.96 -20.55 -0.19
N ARG A 80 -7.47 -19.37 0.17
CA ARG A 80 -6.06 -19.02 0.07
C ARG A 80 -5.53 -18.58 1.42
N LYS A 81 -4.46 -19.23 1.87
CA LYS A 81 -3.74 -18.88 3.10
C LYS A 81 -2.39 -18.28 2.74
N TRP A 82 -2.05 -17.17 3.41
CA TRP A 82 -0.74 -16.56 3.38
C TRP A 82 -0.11 -16.55 4.76
N VAL A 83 1.19 -16.78 4.82
CA VAL A 83 2.04 -16.43 5.95
C VAL A 83 2.84 -15.21 5.54
N ILE A 84 2.71 -14.15 6.32
CA ILE A 84 3.20 -12.81 6.00
C ILE A 84 4.22 -12.40 7.07
N SER A 85 5.38 -11.92 6.65
CA SER A 85 6.34 -11.31 7.58
C SER A 85 5.95 -9.87 7.90
N VAL A 86 5.93 -9.55 9.19
CA VAL A 86 5.67 -8.19 9.70
C VAL A 86 6.93 -7.47 10.18
N GLY A 87 8.11 -8.06 9.94
CA GLY A 87 9.39 -7.57 10.42
C GLY A 87 9.93 -8.36 11.61
N ASP A 88 11.22 -8.19 11.90
CA ASP A 88 11.90 -8.70 13.12
C ASP A 88 11.73 -10.21 13.41
N GLY A 89 11.45 -11.01 12.38
CA GLY A 89 11.24 -12.45 12.50
C GLY A 89 9.79 -12.85 12.84
N ASP A 90 8.91 -11.87 13.10
CA ASP A 90 7.50 -12.12 13.40
C ASP A 90 6.70 -12.40 12.13
N LEU A 91 5.76 -13.35 12.26
CA LEU A 91 4.90 -13.84 11.19
C LEU A 91 3.43 -13.79 11.61
N ILE A 92 2.58 -13.41 10.67
CA ILE A 92 1.12 -13.47 10.82
C ILE A 92 0.50 -14.34 9.72
N GLU A 93 -0.71 -14.81 9.95
CA GLU A 93 -1.50 -15.52 8.95
C GLU A 93 -2.65 -14.66 8.45
N MET A 94 -2.91 -14.73 7.14
CA MET A 94 -4.07 -14.12 6.50
C MET A 94 -4.76 -15.19 5.65
N VAL A 95 -6.09 -15.26 5.71
CA VAL A 95 -6.86 -16.29 5.00
C VAL A 95 -8.00 -15.64 4.23
N LEU A 96 -7.96 -15.79 2.90
CA LEU A 96 -9.07 -15.43 2.02
C LEU A 96 -9.99 -16.64 1.86
N ILE A 97 -11.26 -16.47 2.23
CA ILE A 97 -12.31 -17.48 2.09
C ILE A 97 -13.36 -16.96 1.09
N PRO A 98 -13.41 -17.50 -0.14
CA PRO A 98 -14.46 -17.17 -1.08
C PRO A 98 -15.76 -17.92 -0.78
N GLU A 99 -16.90 -17.23 -0.84
CA GLU A 99 -18.23 -17.80 -0.67
C GLU A 99 -19.22 -17.12 -1.64
N GLY A 100 -19.60 -17.83 -2.71
CA GLY A 100 -20.50 -17.31 -3.73
C GLY A 100 -19.97 -16.02 -4.38
N LYS A 101 -20.63 -14.88 -4.14
CA LYS A 101 -20.21 -13.56 -4.63
C LYS A 101 -19.37 -12.75 -3.62
N ARG A 102 -19.12 -13.30 -2.43
CA ARG A 102 -18.37 -12.65 -1.36
C ARG A 102 -16.99 -13.28 -1.22
N ALA A 103 -16.05 -12.46 -0.80
CA ALA A 103 -14.73 -12.88 -0.33
C ALA A 103 -14.53 -12.30 1.07
N THR A 104 -14.22 -13.14 2.05
CA THR A 104 -13.82 -12.71 3.39
C THR A 104 -12.32 -12.85 3.54
N LEU A 105 -11.71 -11.78 4.05
CA LEU A 105 -10.30 -11.69 4.40
C LEU A 105 -10.17 -11.42 5.89
#